data_AF-A0A1C5AFI8-F1
#
_entry.id   AF-A0A1C5AFI8-F1
#
_cell.length_a   1.000
_cell.length_b   1.000
_cell.length_c   1.000
_cell.angle_alpha   90.00
_cell.angle_beta   90.00
_cell.angle_gamma   90.00
#
_symmetry.space_group_name_H-M   'P 1'
#
loop_
_entity.id
_entity.type
_entity.pdbx_description
1 polymer ?
#
loop_
_entity_poly.entity_id
_entity_poly.type
_entity_poly.pdbx_seq_one_letter_code
_entity_poly.pdbx_strand_id
1 'polypeptide(L)'
;MVDVLRLEPLLFPAEFTSHRMGILVNGLDVAATAYPADGFYGQPVAGFAPSWLLGPDGLAATPEAREIAVGGSDMSEDQLTVRVCQAGSEVLWDRWRLRVIDRVHKEGAEIGLGSFQFDSHAYAEELTKATERTTRTWPARLVAENLQVTLWREGWDQDGGAWIRRYVAIRAPEDRPDVVEISYYARDLSGQRYALPGSYVVTFPVDGTDPDVQAQAIADRLGHEDLKPISVHQPRRRRKPAGRDAAESPS
;
A
#
# COMPACT_ATOMS: atom_id res chain seq x y z
N MET A 1 9.33 27.06 8.25
CA MET A 1 9.46 26.33 6.98
C MET A 1 8.17 25.54 6.87
N VAL A 2 7.44 25.69 5.77
CA VAL A 2 6.14 25.04 5.60
C VAL A 2 6.38 23.65 5.05
N ASP A 3 5.78 22.64 5.66
CA ASP A 3 5.86 21.24 5.24
C ASP A 3 5.00 21.00 3.99
N VAL A 4 5.40 20.03 3.17
CA VAL A 4 4.73 19.66 1.93
C VAL A 4 4.08 18.28 2.10
N LEU A 5 2.76 18.23 1.96
CA LEU A 5 2.00 16.98 1.92
C LEU A 5 1.96 16.43 0.49
N ARG A 6 2.04 15.11 0.36
CA ARG A 6 1.72 14.38 -0.87
C ARG A 6 0.96 13.09 -0.51
N LEU A 7 -0.15 12.87 -1.19
CA LEU A 7 -1.02 11.71 -1.01
C LEU A 7 -1.08 10.90 -2.31
N GLU A 8 -0.71 9.62 -2.23
CA GLU A 8 -0.58 8.74 -3.39
C GLU A 8 -1.48 7.51 -3.29
N PRO A 9 -2.50 7.38 -4.15
CA PRO A 9 -3.32 6.18 -4.19
C PRO A 9 -2.49 4.97 -4.62
N LEU A 10 -2.55 3.90 -3.85
CA LEU A 10 -1.93 2.61 -4.13
C LEU A 10 -3.05 1.61 -4.43
N LEU A 11 -3.23 1.28 -5.71
CA LEU A 11 -4.15 0.23 -6.14
C LEU A 11 -3.56 -1.12 -5.72
N PHE A 12 -4.29 -1.81 -4.83
CA PHE A 12 -4.02 -3.15 -4.27
C PHE A 12 -2.52 -3.50 -4.19
N PRO A 13 -1.73 -2.77 -3.38
CA PRO A 13 -0.32 -3.07 -3.20
C PRO A 13 -0.13 -4.50 -2.68
N ALA A 14 1.04 -5.08 -2.96
CA ALA A 14 1.36 -6.47 -2.73
C ALA A 14 1.03 -6.97 -1.31
N GLU A 15 1.22 -6.07 -0.39
CA GLU A 15 1.15 -6.28 1.03
C GLU A 15 -0.28 -6.21 1.58
N PHE A 16 -1.25 -5.76 0.77
CA PHE A 16 -2.61 -5.46 1.20
C PHE A 16 -3.65 -6.01 0.24
N THR A 17 -4.78 -6.41 0.81
CA THR A 17 -5.93 -6.89 0.01
C THR A 17 -6.83 -5.75 -0.44
N SER A 18 -6.48 -4.50 -0.12
CA SER A 18 -7.34 -3.32 -0.29
C SER A 18 -6.58 -2.14 -0.90
N HIS A 19 -7.31 -1.18 -1.49
CA HIS A 19 -6.76 0.12 -1.89
C HIS A 19 -6.19 0.85 -0.67
N ARG A 20 -4.96 1.36 -0.80
CA ARG A 20 -4.29 2.13 0.26
C ARG A 20 -3.91 3.52 -0.22
N MET A 21 -3.51 4.38 0.71
CA MET A 21 -2.95 5.69 0.41
C MET A 21 -1.55 5.79 1.01
N GLY A 22 -0.55 6.12 0.19
CA GLY A 22 0.74 6.59 0.69
C GLY A 22 0.58 8.02 1.22
N ILE A 23 1.11 8.29 2.41
CA ILE A 23 1.11 9.62 3.03
C ILE A 23 2.55 10.06 3.20
N LEU A 24 2.95 11.06 2.42
CA LEU A 24 4.30 11.57 2.38
C LEU A 24 4.32 13.01 2.89
N VAL A 25 5.16 13.32 3.87
CA VAL A 25 5.38 14.68 4.36
C VAL A 25 6.85 15.04 4.14
N ASN A 26 7.15 16.03 3.30
CA ASN A 26 8.52 16.35 2.84
C ASN A 26 9.26 15.13 2.26
N GLY A 27 8.52 14.20 1.64
CA GLY A 27 9.06 12.94 1.12
C GLY A 27 9.29 11.85 2.17
N LEU A 28 9.01 12.10 3.45
CA LEU A 28 9.01 11.09 4.50
C LEU A 28 7.68 10.33 4.49
N ASP A 29 7.76 9.00 4.41
CA ASP A 29 6.59 8.12 4.51
C ASP A 29 6.15 8.04 5.98
N VAL A 30 4.95 8.56 6.26
CA VAL A 30 4.39 8.68 7.61
C VAL A 30 4.19 7.31 8.26
N ALA A 31 3.64 6.33 7.52
CA ALA A 31 3.39 5.00 8.06
C ALA A 31 4.71 4.24 8.26
N ALA A 32 5.61 4.26 7.28
CA ALA A 32 6.90 3.58 7.41
C ALA A 32 7.78 4.16 8.53
N THR A 33 7.58 5.43 8.89
CA THR A 33 8.31 6.08 9.99
C THR A 33 7.73 5.74 11.35
N ALA A 34 6.40 5.72 11.48
CA ALA A 34 5.73 5.48 12.76
C ALA A 34 5.87 4.03 13.25
N TYR A 35 6.01 3.10 12.32
CA TYR A 35 6.04 1.67 12.59
C TYR A 35 7.45 1.09 12.48
N PRO A 36 7.70 -0.07 13.12
CA PRO A 36 8.91 -0.83 12.88
C PRO A 36 9.14 -1.12 11.39
N ALA A 37 10.41 -1.30 10.97
CA ALA A 37 10.76 -1.62 9.59
C ALA A 37 10.20 -2.96 9.09
N ASP A 38 9.71 -3.81 9.99
CA ASP A 38 8.96 -5.02 9.70
C ASP A 38 7.44 -4.90 9.81
N GLY A 39 6.96 -3.67 9.93
CA GLY A 39 5.57 -3.34 10.13
C GLY A 39 5.12 -3.64 11.55
N PHE A 40 3.85 -3.98 11.73
CA PHE A 40 3.27 -4.20 13.05
C PHE A 40 3.04 -5.69 13.31
N TYR A 41 3.73 -6.25 14.31
CA TYR A 41 3.79 -7.71 14.54
C TYR A 41 4.16 -8.52 13.27
N GLY A 42 5.07 -7.98 12.46
CA GLY A 42 5.48 -8.59 11.19
C GLY A 42 4.46 -8.44 10.05
N GLN A 43 3.35 -7.73 10.27
CA GLN A 43 2.37 -7.40 9.24
C GLN A 43 2.71 -6.06 8.58
N PRO A 44 2.58 -5.94 7.26
CA PRO A 44 2.84 -4.69 6.56
C PRO A 44 1.85 -3.59 6.98
N VAL A 45 2.32 -2.35 6.96
CA VAL A 45 1.55 -1.16 7.34
C VAL A 45 1.61 -0.10 6.24
N ALA A 46 0.53 0.64 6.07
CA ALA A 46 0.41 1.71 5.08
C ALA A 46 -0.65 2.71 5.57
N GLY A 47 -0.88 3.78 4.81
CA GLY A 47 -2.02 4.64 5.06
C GLY A 47 -3.34 3.93 4.74
N PHE A 48 -4.42 4.36 5.39
CA PHE A 48 -5.76 3.78 5.19
C PHE A 48 -6.29 4.03 3.77
N ALA A 49 -7.43 3.41 3.47
CA ALA A 49 -8.08 3.54 2.18
C ALA A 49 -8.36 5.01 1.81
N PRO A 50 -8.24 5.38 0.53
CA PRO A 50 -8.53 6.75 0.08
C PRO A 50 -9.92 7.25 0.49
N SER A 51 -10.95 6.38 0.50
CA SER A 51 -12.31 6.75 0.93
C SER A 51 -12.40 7.18 2.39
N TRP A 52 -11.53 6.64 3.25
CA TRP A 52 -11.43 7.04 4.65
C TRP A 52 -10.69 8.36 4.78
N LEU A 53 -9.49 8.47 4.19
CA LEU A 53 -8.62 9.64 4.36
C LEU A 53 -9.11 10.89 3.64
N LEU A 54 -9.80 10.74 2.51
CA LEU A 54 -10.35 11.84 1.72
C LEU A 54 -11.86 12.04 1.98
N GLY A 55 -12.43 11.25 2.89
CA GLY A 55 -13.82 11.37 3.32
C GLY A 55 -14.05 12.54 4.28
N PRO A 56 -15.31 12.77 4.70
CA PRO A 56 -15.68 13.89 5.58
C PRO A 56 -14.98 13.85 6.95
N ASP A 57 -14.74 12.65 7.47
CA ASP A 57 -14.05 12.40 8.74
C ASP A 57 -12.53 12.19 8.57
N GLY A 58 -12.05 12.32 7.32
CA GLY A 58 -10.65 12.21 6.98
C GLY A 58 -9.89 13.51 7.14
N LEU A 59 -8.83 13.66 6.34
CA LEU A 59 -7.78 14.66 6.44
C LEU A 59 -8.23 16.11 6.18
N ALA A 60 -9.48 16.36 5.78
CA ALA A 60 -9.97 17.73 5.58
C ALA A 60 -9.70 18.58 6.83
N ALA A 61 -8.99 19.70 6.70
CA ALA A 61 -8.63 20.50 7.85
C ALA A 61 -9.82 21.38 8.27
N THR A 62 -10.06 21.46 9.59
CA THR A 62 -11.09 22.29 10.19
C THR A 62 -10.50 23.08 11.37
N PRO A 63 -11.06 24.24 11.74
CA PRO A 63 -10.62 24.96 12.93
C PRO A 63 -10.75 24.15 14.22
N GLU A 64 -11.76 23.28 14.29
CA GLU A 64 -11.88 22.30 15.37
C GLU A 64 -10.86 21.17 15.18
N ALA A 65 -10.09 20.90 16.24
CA ALA A 65 -9.04 19.89 16.19
C ALA A 65 -9.63 18.48 16.27
N ARG A 66 -9.25 17.62 15.33
CA ARG A 66 -9.76 16.24 15.22
C ARG A 66 -8.61 15.24 15.27
N GLU A 67 -8.81 14.13 15.97
CA GLU A 67 -7.88 13.00 15.92
C GLU A 67 -8.30 12.10 14.75
N ILE A 68 -7.43 11.96 13.76
CA ILE A 68 -7.71 11.26 12.50
C ILE A 68 -6.79 10.05 12.41
N ALA A 69 -7.38 8.90 12.11
CA ALA A 69 -6.64 7.69 11.82
C ALA A 69 -6.06 7.73 10.41
N VAL A 70 -4.75 7.58 10.29
CA VAL A 70 -4.03 7.77 9.04
C VAL A 70 -3.38 6.51 8.49
N GLY A 71 -3.10 5.51 9.32
CA GLY A 71 -2.52 4.25 8.85
C GLY A 71 -2.68 3.09 9.83
N GLY A 72 -2.40 1.89 9.33
CA GLY A 72 -2.51 0.63 10.04
C GLY A 72 -2.26 -0.59 9.15
N SER A 73 -2.36 -1.78 9.75
CA SER A 73 -2.37 -3.06 9.04
C SER A 73 -3.81 -3.53 8.81
N ASP A 74 -4.03 -4.33 7.75
CA ASP A 74 -5.35 -4.96 7.49
C ASP A 74 -5.61 -6.17 8.40
N MET A 75 -4.56 -6.69 9.06
CA MET A 75 -4.59 -7.96 9.79
C MET A 75 -4.47 -7.78 11.31
N SER A 76 -4.31 -6.54 11.77
CA SER A 76 -4.17 -6.21 13.18
C SER A 76 -4.99 -4.98 13.53
N GLU A 77 -5.40 -4.88 14.79
CA GLU A 77 -6.21 -3.78 15.32
C GLU A 77 -5.35 -2.57 15.74
N ASP A 78 -4.30 -2.28 14.96
CA ASP A 78 -3.42 -1.14 15.18
C ASP A 78 -3.84 0.07 14.36
N GLN A 79 -3.59 1.24 14.92
CA GLN A 79 -3.99 2.49 14.31
C GLN A 79 -3.00 3.61 14.64
N LEU A 80 -2.38 4.16 13.61
CA LEU A 80 -1.67 5.43 13.71
C LEU A 80 -2.68 6.57 13.58
N THR A 81 -2.77 7.41 14.60
CA THR A 81 -3.61 8.61 14.63
C THR A 81 -2.78 9.87 14.77
N VAL A 82 -3.31 10.96 14.22
CA VAL A 82 -2.73 12.31 14.30
C VAL A 82 -3.83 13.31 14.63
N ARG A 83 -3.50 14.32 15.43
CA ARG A 83 -4.40 15.45 15.63
C ARG A 83 -4.18 16.47 14.52
N VAL A 84 -5.25 16.79 13.80
CA VAL A 84 -5.26 17.77 12.71
C VAL A 84 -6.12 18.96 13.13
N CYS A 85 -5.58 20.17 12.98
CA CYS A 85 -6.35 21.40 13.18
C CYS A 85 -5.89 22.49 12.21
N GLN A 86 -6.83 23.30 11.73
CA GLN A 86 -6.54 24.50 10.96
C GLN A 86 -6.43 25.71 11.90
N ALA A 87 -5.28 26.36 11.92
CA ALA A 87 -5.01 27.58 12.67
C ALA A 87 -4.76 28.73 11.69
N GLY A 88 -5.83 29.46 11.33
CA GLY A 88 -5.75 30.54 10.35
C GLY A 88 -5.35 30.03 8.97
N SER A 89 -4.20 30.50 8.46
CA SER A 89 -3.67 30.10 7.15
C SER A 89 -2.86 28.79 7.18
N GLU A 90 -2.79 28.11 8.32
CA GLU A 90 -1.95 26.93 8.50
C GLU A 90 -2.76 25.72 8.95
N VAL A 91 -2.32 24.53 8.54
CA VAL A 91 -2.84 23.25 9.05
C VAL A 91 -1.74 22.59 9.86
N LEU A 92 -2.05 22.24 11.10
CA LEU A 92 -1.13 21.62 12.03
C LEU A 92 -1.47 20.15 12.19
N TRP A 93 -0.46 19.30 12.07
CA TRP A 93 -0.51 17.90 12.45
C TRP A 93 0.37 17.70 13.67
N ASP A 94 -0.22 17.31 14.79
CA ASP A 94 0.50 17.08 16.04
C ASP A 94 -0.04 15.88 16.82
N ARG A 95 0.55 15.62 18.00
CA ARG A 95 0.08 14.60 18.97
C ARG A 95 -0.17 13.22 18.35
N TRP A 96 0.80 12.74 17.60
CA TRP A 96 0.81 11.39 17.05
C TRP A 96 0.63 10.33 18.14
N ARG A 97 -0.20 9.34 17.84
CA ARG A 97 -0.42 8.17 18.70
C ARG A 97 -0.48 6.93 17.85
N LEU A 98 0.20 5.87 18.30
CA LEU A 98 0.01 4.54 17.78
C LEU A 98 -0.82 3.76 18.80
N ARG A 99 -2.02 3.34 18.40
CA ARG A 99 -2.96 2.59 19.23
C ARG A 99 -3.01 1.13 18.82
N VAL A 100 -3.32 0.26 19.78
CA VAL A 100 -3.48 -1.19 19.60
C VAL A 100 -4.61 -1.65 20.52
N ILE A 101 -5.69 -2.20 19.96
CA ILE A 101 -6.86 -2.66 20.73
C ILE A 101 -7.27 -1.59 21.77
N ASP A 102 -7.46 -0.35 21.27
CA ASP A 102 -7.83 0.85 22.03
C ASP A 102 -6.85 1.33 23.13
N ARG A 103 -5.62 0.80 23.17
CA ARG A 103 -4.57 1.27 24.08
C ARG A 103 -3.49 2.03 23.32
N VAL A 104 -3.01 3.13 23.89
CA VAL A 104 -1.84 3.84 23.36
C VAL A 104 -0.60 2.96 23.57
N HIS A 105 0.02 2.54 22.47
CA HIS A 105 1.26 1.76 22.44
C HIS A 105 2.50 2.66 22.39
N LYS A 106 2.42 3.76 21.63
CA LYS A 106 3.43 4.82 21.56
C LYS A 106 2.75 6.17 21.39
N GLU A 107 3.39 7.24 21.84
CA GLU A 107 2.91 8.61 21.61
C GLU A 107 4.03 9.63 21.49
N GLY A 108 3.72 10.73 20.79
CA GLY A 108 4.63 11.87 20.64
C GLY A 108 5.97 11.47 20.04
N ALA A 109 7.06 11.79 20.72
CA ALA A 109 8.42 11.58 20.22
C ALA A 109 8.76 10.10 19.96
N GLU A 110 8.10 9.16 20.66
CA GLU A 110 8.33 7.72 20.48
C GLU A 110 7.85 7.20 19.12
N ILE A 111 6.95 7.94 18.46
CA ILE A 111 6.47 7.64 17.11
C ILE A 111 7.54 7.95 16.07
N GLY A 112 8.52 8.81 16.38
CA GLY A 112 9.50 9.28 15.40
C GLY A 112 8.93 10.31 14.41
N LEU A 113 7.70 10.79 14.63
CA LEU A 113 7.05 11.85 13.87
C LEU A 113 6.99 13.13 14.71
N GLY A 114 7.49 14.22 14.15
CA GLY A 114 7.37 15.56 14.73
C GLY A 114 6.00 16.19 14.45
N SER A 115 5.81 17.42 14.92
CA SER A 115 4.70 18.24 14.46
C SER A 115 4.99 18.73 13.04
N PHE A 116 3.96 18.72 12.19
CA PHE A 116 4.04 19.29 10.84
C PHE A 116 3.11 20.48 10.71
N GLN A 117 3.52 21.45 9.90
CA GLN A 117 2.84 22.71 9.65
C GLN A 117 2.76 22.94 8.15
N PHE A 118 1.54 22.87 7.62
CA PHE A 118 1.26 23.03 6.19
C PHE A 118 0.61 24.37 5.93
N ASP A 119 0.84 24.92 4.74
CA ASP A 119 0.03 26.01 4.22
C ASP A 119 -1.38 25.47 3.92
N SER A 120 -2.41 26.14 4.40
CA SER A 120 -3.80 25.67 4.29
C SER A 120 -4.29 25.55 2.84
N HIS A 121 -3.81 26.43 1.95
CA HIS A 121 -4.18 26.38 0.54
C HIS A 121 -3.49 25.21 -0.17
N ALA A 122 -2.17 25.06 -0.01
CA ALA A 122 -1.42 23.94 -0.57
C ALA A 122 -1.91 22.59 -0.05
N TYR A 123 -2.27 22.52 1.24
CA TYR A 123 -2.87 21.33 1.85
C TYR A 123 -4.21 20.97 1.20
N ALA A 124 -5.12 21.94 1.08
CA ALA A 124 -6.42 21.73 0.43
C ALA A 124 -6.26 21.33 -1.04
N GLU A 125 -5.35 21.97 -1.77
CA GLU A 125 -5.03 21.60 -3.15
C GLU A 125 -4.56 20.15 -3.26
N GLU A 126 -3.69 19.68 -2.36
CA GLU A 126 -3.22 18.30 -2.40
C GLU A 126 -4.35 17.30 -2.09
N LEU A 127 -5.26 17.62 -1.17
CA LEU A 127 -6.45 16.79 -0.95
C LEU A 127 -7.33 16.71 -2.20
N THR A 128 -7.51 17.84 -2.91
CA THR A 128 -8.22 17.85 -4.19
C THR A 128 -7.50 17.02 -5.24
N LYS A 129 -6.18 17.22 -5.43
CA LYS A 129 -5.36 16.44 -6.37
C LYS A 129 -5.39 14.94 -6.05
N ALA A 130 -5.32 14.56 -4.77
CA ALA A 130 -5.41 13.17 -4.34
C ALA A 130 -6.79 12.57 -4.60
N THR A 131 -7.86 13.36 -4.41
CA THR A 131 -9.22 12.97 -4.77
C THR A 131 -9.35 12.76 -6.26
N GLU A 132 -8.84 13.68 -7.07
CA GLU A 132 -8.80 13.55 -8.53
C GLU A 132 -8.01 12.32 -8.96
N ARG A 133 -6.82 12.06 -8.41
CA ARG A 133 -6.06 10.82 -8.67
C ARG A 133 -6.86 9.57 -8.31
N THR A 134 -7.59 9.61 -7.19
CA THR A 134 -8.41 8.50 -6.72
C THR A 134 -9.66 8.30 -7.57
N THR A 135 -10.21 9.33 -8.21
CA THR A 135 -11.41 9.18 -9.07
C THR A 135 -11.08 9.11 -10.55
N ARG A 136 -9.83 9.42 -10.93
CA ARG A 136 -9.37 9.37 -12.31
C ARG A 136 -9.46 7.94 -12.81
N THR A 137 -10.21 7.78 -13.89
CA THR A 137 -10.37 6.53 -14.61
C THR A 137 -9.49 6.56 -15.84
N TRP A 138 -8.72 5.50 -16.04
CA TRP A 138 -8.02 5.21 -17.30
C TRP A 138 -8.14 3.71 -17.58
N PRO A 139 -7.91 3.26 -18.82
CA PRO A 139 -8.23 1.89 -19.22
C PRO A 139 -7.61 0.83 -18.30
N ALA A 140 -6.32 0.92 -17.97
CA ALA A 140 -5.68 -0.03 -17.05
C ALA A 140 -6.26 -0.05 -15.64
N ARG A 141 -6.76 1.08 -15.14
CA ARG A 141 -7.40 1.10 -13.82
C ARG A 141 -8.70 0.30 -13.81
N LEU A 142 -9.57 0.50 -14.81
CA LEU A 142 -10.81 -0.25 -14.91
C LEU A 142 -10.55 -1.75 -15.04
N VAL A 143 -9.60 -2.12 -15.90
CA VAL A 143 -9.19 -3.52 -16.04
C VAL A 143 -8.66 -4.06 -14.72
N ALA A 144 -7.82 -3.31 -13.98
CA ALA A 144 -7.28 -3.74 -12.69
C ALA A 144 -8.37 -3.91 -11.61
N GLU A 145 -9.34 -2.99 -11.52
CA GLU A 145 -10.47 -3.07 -10.59
C GLU A 145 -11.36 -4.27 -10.92
N ASN A 146 -11.73 -4.47 -12.19
CA ASN A 146 -12.55 -5.60 -12.62
C ASN A 146 -11.82 -6.93 -12.47
N LEU A 147 -10.52 -6.94 -12.80
CA LEU A 147 -9.65 -8.08 -12.58
C LEU A 147 -9.65 -8.44 -11.10
N GLN A 148 -9.43 -7.50 -10.19
CA GLN A 148 -9.52 -7.79 -8.75
C GLN A 148 -10.83 -8.51 -8.37
N VAL A 149 -11.98 -8.02 -8.85
CA VAL A 149 -13.28 -8.64 -8.58
C VAL A 149 -13.38 -10.05 -9.15
N THR A 150 -12.99 -10.27 -10.41
CA THR A 150 -12.99 -11.57 -11.07
C THR A 150 -12.18 -12.58 -10.29
N LEU A 151 -10.96 -12.17 -9.94
CA LEU A 151 -10.03 -12.98 -9.20
C LEU A 151 -10.59 -13.33 -7.82
N TRP A 152 -11.02 -12.36 -7.02
CA TRP A 152 -11.60 -12.64 -5.69
C TRP A 152 -12.85 -13.55 -5.74
N ARG A 153 -13.67 -13.44 -6.78
CA ARG A 153 -14.85 -14.31 -6.98
C ARG A 153 -14.47 -15.77 -7.18
N GLU A 154 -13.34 -16.03 -7.83
CA GLU A 154 -12.90 -17.37 -8.20
C GLU A 154 -12.13 -18.11 -7.07
N GLY A 155 -11.91 -17.49 -5.91
CA GLY A 155 -11.38 -18.16 -4.71
C GLY A 155 -9.87 -18.40 -4.75
N TRP A 156 -9.09 -17.36 -4.46
CA TRP A 156 -7.68 -17.22 -4.85
C TRP A 156 -6.61 -18.02 -4.08
N ASP A 157 -6.70 -19.34 -4.23
CA ASP A 157 -5.56 -20.25 -4.36
C ASP A 157 -5.80 -21.02 -5.67
N GLN A 158 -5.23 -20.55 -6.79
CA GLN A 158 -5.39 -21.27 -8.07
C GLN A 158 -4.47 -22.51 -8.07
N ASP A 159 -4.97 -23.59 -7.47
CA ASP A 159 -4.39 -24.94 -7.44
C ASP A 159 -4.63 -25.72 -8.76
N GLY A 160 -4.72 -25.01 -9.90
CA GLY A 160 -5.22 -25.55 -11.16
C GLY A 160 -4.20 -26.29 -12.03
N GLY A 161 -2.98 -26.55 -11.56
CA GLY A 161 -1.91 -27.08 -12.42
C GLY A 161 -0.71 -27.67 -11.67
N ALA A 162 0.50 -27.44 -12.16
CA ALA A 162 1.76 -27.87 -11.53
C ALA A 162 2.29 -26.89 -10.45
N TRP A 163 1.54 -25.84 -10.13
CA TRP A 163 1.98 -24.72 -9.29
C TRP A 163 0.90 -24.29 -8.29
N ILE A 164 1.34 -23.76 -7.16
CA ILE A 164 0.52 -22.97 -6.25
C ILE A 164 0.87 -21.50 -6.50
N ARG A 165 -0.12 -20.72 -6.94
CA ARG A 165 0.00 -19.27 -7.16
C ARG A 165 -0.79 -18.55 -6.09
N ARG A 166 -0.14 -17.61 -5.41
CA ARG A 166 -0.78 -16.66 -4.52
C ARG A 166 -0.53 -15.29 -5.09
N TYR A 167 -1.57 -14.64 -5.55
CA TYR A 167 -1.46 -13.27 -6.05
C TYR A 167 -1.38 -12.30 -4.89
N VAL A 168 -0.60 -11.25 -5.11
CA VAL A 168 -0.06 -10.40 -4.05
C VAL A 168 -0.52 -8.97 -4.32
N ALA A 169 -0.36 -8.46 -5.55
CA ALA A 169 -0.78 -7.10 -5.93
C ALA A 169 -1.45 -7.07 -7.30
N ILE A 170 -2.36 -6.10 -7.51
CA ILE A 170 -2.83 -5.68 -8.83
C ILE A 170 -2.72 -4.16 -8.90
N ARG A 171 -1.92 -3.65 -9.81
CA ARG A 171 -1.62 -2.21 -9.95
C ARG A 171 -1.96 -1.73 -11.35
N ALA A 172 -2.41 -0.49 -11.45
CA ALA A 172 -2.43 0.28 -12.68
C ALA A 172 -1.59 1.54 -12.42
N PRO A 173 -0.33 1.61 -12.87
CA PRO A 173 0.52 2.77 -12.64
C PRO A 173 0.06 3.98 -13.46
N GLU A 174 0.03 5.17 -12.87
CA GLU A 174 -0.38 6.40 -13.58
C GLU A 174 0.58 6.79 -14.71
N ASP A 175 1.89 6.54 -14.53
CA ASP A 175 2.94 6.79 -15.53
C ASP A 175 2.90 5.78 -16.70
N ARG A 176 2.13 4.70 -16.56
CA ARG A 176 1.91 3.65 -17.56
C ARG A 176 0.42 3.35 -17.69
N PRO A 177 -0.39 4.29 -18.22
CA PRO A 177 -1.86 4.20 -18.20
C PRO A 177 -2.43 3.05 -19.03
N ASP A 178 -1.63 2.43 -19.89
CA ASP A 178 -2.04 1.31 -20.75
C ASP A 178 -1.51 -0.03 -20.25
N VAL A 179 -1.10 -0.14 -18.99
CA VAL A 179 -0.52 -1.37 -18.41
C VAL A 179 -1.16 -1.72 -17.07
N VAL A 180 -1.56 -2.98 -16.94
CA VAL A 180 -1.88 -3.62 -15.64
C VAL A 180 -0.68 -4.43 -15.19
N GLU A 181 -0.23 -4.20 -13.96
CA GLU A 181 0.87 -4.91 -13.32
C GLU A 181 0.33 -5.85 -12.23
N ILE A 182 0.76 -7.11 -12.25
CA ILE A 182 0.31 -8.12 -11.30
C ILE A 182 1.53 -8.71 -10.62
N SER A 183 1.55 -8.60 -9.30
CA SER A 183 2.55 -9.25 -8.47
C SER A 183 1.99 -10.54 -7.91
N TYR A 184 2.71 -11.64 -8.04
CA TYR A 184 2.30 -12.92 -7.48
C TYR A 184 3.49 -13.73 -6.95
N TYR A 185 3.23 -14.56 -5.96
CA TYR A 185 4.12 -15.61 -5.51
C TYR A 185 3.75 -16.92 -6.20
N ALA A 186 4.75 -17.65 -6.69
CA ALA A 186 4.54 -18.99 -7.25
C ALA A 186 5.51 -19.99 -6.62
N ARG A 187 5.01 -21.20 -6.32
CA ARG A 187 5.82 -22.38 -5.91
C ARG A 187 5.38 -23.63 -6.66
N ASP A 188 6.31 -24.52 -6.96
CA ASP A 188 6.03 -25.80 -7.64
C ASP A 188 5.35 -26.76 -6.66
N LEU A 189 4.32 -27.47 -7.12
CA LEU A 189 3.65 -28.54 -6.36
C LEU A 189 4.53 -29.77 -6.17
N SER A 190 5.44 -30.07 -7.11
CA SER A 190 6.28 -31.26 -7.02
C SER A 190 7.32 -31.20 -5.91
N GLY A 191 7.63 -30.00 -5.39
CA GLY A 191 8.74 -29.75 -4.47
C GLY A 191 10.13 -30.04 -5.04
N GLN A 192 10.22 -30.52 -6.29
CA GLN A 192 11.45 -31.03 -6.91
C GLN A 192 12.08 -30.04 -7.90
N ARG A 193 11.31 -29.16 -8.55
CA ARG A 193 11.93 -28.06 -9.32
C ARG A 193 12.33 -26.95 -8.36
N TYR A 194 13.63 -26.87 -8.10
CA TYR A 194 14.32 -25.66 -7.61
C TYR A 194 14.19 -24.45 -8.56
N ALA A 195 13.22 -24.42 -9.48
CA ALA A 195 12.91 -23.29 -10.36
C ALA A 195 12.16 -22.19 -9.57
N LEU A 196 12.91 -21.62 -8.61
CA LEU A 196 12.73 -20.38 -7.87
C LEU A 196 11.31 -20.14 -7.32
N PRO A 197 10.97 -20.68 -6.14
CA PRO A 197 9.92 -20.09 -5.32
C PRO A 197 10.27 -18.61 -5.08
N GLY A 198 9.39 -17.71 -5.47
CA GLY A 198 9.71 -16.28 -5.43
C GLY A 198 8.57 -15.39 -5.87
N SER A 199 8.83 -14.09 -5.77
CA SER A 199 7.90 -13.05 -6.21
C SER A 199 8.16 -12.73 -7.68
N TYR A 200 7.09 -12.65 -8.42
CA TYR A 200 7.08 -12.35 -9.84
C TYR A 200 6.20 -11.15 -10.09
N VAL A 201 6.60 -10.33 -11.06
CA VAL A 201 5.80 -9.23 -11.58
C VAL A 201 5.58 -9.47 -13.06
N VAL A 202 4.32 -9.56 -13.47
CA VAL A 202 3.90 -9.64 -14.88
C VAL A 202 3.11 -8.41 -15.25
N THR A 203 3.26 -7.96 -16.49
CA THR A 203 2.54 -6.80 -17.03
C THR A 203 1.69 -7.21 -18.21
N PHE A 204 0.46 -6.72 -18.25
CA PHE A 204 -0.47 -6.92 -19.36
C PHE A 204 -0.79 -5.55 -19.99
N PRO A 205 -0.64 -5.40 -21.32
CA PRO A 205 -1.08 -4.20 -22.01
C PRO A 205 -2.62 -4.17 -22.05
N VAL A 206 -3.17 -2.95 -22.03
CA VAL A 206 -4.58 -2.69 -22.29
C VAL A 206 -4.74 -2.32 -23.76
N ASP A 207 -5.67 -2.99 -24.44
CA ASP A 207 -5.83 -2.96 -25.90
C ASP A 207 -7.15 -2.32 -26.35
N GLY A 208 -7.89 -1.69 -25.42
CA GLY A 208 -9.16 -1.04 -25.70
C GLY A 208 -10.36 -1.99 -25.79
N THR A 209 -10.15 -3.29 -25.52
CA THR A 209 -11.24 -4.24 -25.27
C THR A 209 -12.07 -3.81 -24.06
N ASP A 210 -13.32 -4.24 -23.99
CA ASP A 210 -14.16 -4.05 -22.82
C ASP A 210 -13.41 -4.48 -21.53
N PRO A 211 -13.37 -3.64 -20.47
CA PRO A 211 -12.57 -3.92 -19.29
C PRO A 211 -12.91 -5.23 -18.57
N ASP A 212 -14.18 -5.65 -18.56
CA ASP A 212 -14.59 -6.93 -17.96
C ASP A 212 -14.08 -8.11 -18.78
N VAL A 213 -14.21 -8.02 -20.11
CA VAL A 213 -13.71 -9.05 -21.04
C VAL A 213 -12.20 -9.18 -20.93
N GLN A 214 -11.48 -8.07 -20.87
CA GLN A 214 -10.02 -8.08 -20.73
C GLN A 214 -9.58 -8.58 -19.35
N ALA A 215 -10.28 -8.20 -18.28
CA ALA A 215 -10.05 -8.73 -16.95
C ALA A 215 -10.21 -10.26 -16.91
N GLN A 216 -11.27 -10.80 -17.52
CA GLN A 216 -11.45 -12.26 -17.60
C GLN A 216 -10.35 -12.92 -18.44
N ALA A 217 -9.99 -12.36 -19.59
CA ALA A 217 -8.90 -12.89 -20.40
C ALA A 217 -7.56 -12.91 -19.65
N ILE A 218 -7.27 -11.86 -18.87
CA ILE A 218 -6.08 -11.83 -18.01
C ILE A 218 -6.19 -12.91 -16.91
N ALA A 219 -7.35 -13.06 -16.26
CA ALA A 219 -7.61 -14.10 -15.26
C ALA A 219 -7.36 -15.51 -15.83
N ASP A 220 -7.87 -15.79 -17.02
CA ASP A 220 -7.72 -17.07 -17.69
C ASP A 220 -6.24 -17.34 -18.01
N ARG A 221 -5.50 -16.36 -18.51
CA ARG A 221 -4.06 -16.47 -18.77
C ARG A 221 -3.27 -16.71 -17.49
N LEU A 222 -3.61 -16.00 -16.41
CA LEU A 222 -3.02 -16.19 -15.09
C LEU A 222 -3.26 -17.59 -14.54
N GLY A 223 -4.39 -18.23 -14.86
CA GLY A 223 -4.69 -19.60 -14.48
C GLY A 223 -3.99 -20.67 -15.32
N HIS A 224 -3.87 -20.46 -16.63
CA HIS A 224 -3.52 -21.54 -17.57
C HIS A 224 -2.12 -21.44 -18.19
N GLU A 225 -1.51 -20.26 -18.26
CA GLU A 225 -0.18 -20.06 -18.87
C GLU A 225 0.96 -20.16 -17.84
N ASP A 226 2.16 -20.57 -18.27
CA ASP A 226 3.38 -20.34 -17.49
C ASP A 226 3.92 -18.93 -17.77
N LEU A 227 3.58 -17.98 -16.91
CA LEU A 227 3.92 -16.56 -17.09
C LEU A 227 5.34 -16.20 -16.64
N LYS A 228 6.14 -17.15 -16.13
CA LYS A 228 7.53 -16.87 -15.71
C LYS A 228 8.43 -16.30 -16.81
N PRO A 229 8.38 -16.76 -18.07
CA PRO A 229 9.24 -16.22 -19.14
C PRO A 229 9.00 -14.75 -19.44
N ILE A 230 7.79 -14.25 -19.14
CA ILE A 230 7.41 -12.85 -19.36
C ILE A 230 7.35 -12.04 -18.07
N SER A 231 7.69 -12.67 -16.93
CA SER A 231 7.70 -12.03 -15.62
C SER A 231 9.11 -11.59 -15.23
N VAL A 232 9.20 -10.47 -14.53
CA VAL A 232 10.44 -10.08 -13.87
C VAL A 232 10.52 -10.79 -12.52
N HIS A 233 11.56 -11.62 -12.33
CA HIS A 233 11.82 -12.26 -11.05
C HIS A 233 12.41 -11.26 -10.06
N GLN A 234 11.73 -11.05 -8.94
CA GLN A 234 12.28 -10.30 -7.82
C GLN A 234 12.79 -11.30 -6.77
N PRO A 235 14.11 -11.47 -6.64
CA PRO A 235 14.65 -12.35 -5.63
C PRO A 235 14.21 -11.85 -4.25
N ARG A 236 13.73 -12.75 -3.40
CA ARG A 236 13.50 -12.44 -1.99
C ARG A 236 14.78 -11.84 -1.44
N ARG A 237 14.76 -10.54 -1.06
CA ARG A 237 15.81 -9.99 -0.20
C ARG A 237 15.77 -10.82 1.07
N ARG A 238 16.72 -11.74 1.22
CA ARG A 238 16.96 -12.37 2.53
C ARG A 238 17.20 -11.21 3.48
N ARG A 239 16.29 -11.00 4.44
CA ARG A 239 16.64 -10.24 5.63
C ARG A 239 17.88 -10.90 6.20
N LYS A 240 19.03 -10.22 6.11
CA LYS A 240 20.16 -10.55 6.97
C LYS A 240 19.59 -10.51 8.38
N PRO A 241 19.67 -11.59 9.18
CA PRO A 241 19.45 -11.42 10.60
C PRO A 241 20.39 -10.31 11.05
N ALA A 242 19.84 -9.29 11.71
CA ALA A 242 20.63 -8.24 12.33
C ALA A 242 21.72 -8.93 13.15
N GLY A 243 22.98 -8.59 12.84
CA GLY A 243 24.12 -9.20 13.47
C GLY A 243 23.98 -9.12 14.98
N ARG A 244 24.14 -10.25 15.65
CA ARG A 244 24.72 -10.26 17.00
C ARG A 244 26.20 -9.91 16.82
N ASP A 245 26.47 -8.63 16.61
CA ASP A 245 27.71 -8.04 17.08
C ASP A 245 27.47 -7.66 18.54
N ALA A 246 27.78 -8.58 19.44
CA ALA A 246 28.20 -8.23 20.78
C ALA A 246 29.71 -8.46 20.80
N ALA A 247 30.44 -7.41 20.43
CA ALA A 247 31.85 -7.29 20.73
C ALA A 247 32.03 -7.22 22.25
N GLU A 248 33.03 -8.00 22.70
CA GLU A 248 33.97 -7.71 23.79
C GLU A 248 33.44 -7.29 25.16
N SER A 249 33.95 -7.97 26.20
CA SER A 249 34.87 -7.27 27.11
C SER A 249 35.67 -8.21 28.01
N PRO A 250 36.81 -7.71 28.54
CA PRO A 250 38.01 -8.48 28.86
C PRO A 250 38.14 -8.81 30.35
N SER A 251 38.94 -9.82 30.66
CA SER A 251 39.99 -9.88 31.72
C SER A 251 40.58 -11.28 31.78
#